data_AF-A0A379S9D3-F1
#
_entry.id   AF-A0A379S9D3-F1
#
_cell.length_a   1.000
_cell.length_b   1.000
_cell.length_c   1.000
_cell.angle_alpha   90.00
_cell.angle_beta   90.00
_cell.angle_gamma   90.00
#
_symmetry.space_group_name_H-M   'P 1'
#
loop_
_entity.id
_entity.type
_entity.pdbx_description
1 polymer ?
#
loop_
_entity_poly.entity_id
_entity_poly.type
_entity_poly.pdbx_seq_one_letter_code
_entity_poly.pdbx_strand_id
1 'polypeptide(L)'
;MVNVAKEMERQGFTIPLLIGGATTSKAHTAVKIEQNYSGPTVYVQNASRTVGVVAALLSDTQRDDFVARTRKEYETVRIQHARKKPRTPPVTLEAARDNDLAFDWERYTPPVAHRLGVQEVEASIETLRNYIDWTPFFMTWSLAGKYPRILEDEVVGEEAKRLFKDANDMLDKLSAEKLLNPRGAVGLFPANRVGDDIEIYRDETRTHVLTVSHHLRQQTEKVGFANYCLADFVAPKLSGKADYIGAFRSDRRP
;
A
#
# COMPACT_ATOMS: atom_id res chain seq x y z
N MET A 1 5.86 -14.27 -7.14
CA MET A 1 4.90 -14.90 -8.07
C MET A 1 5.50 -15.16 -9.45
N VAL A 2 6.07 -14.17 -10.16
CA VAL A 2 6.76 -14.43 -11.46
C VAL A 2 7.83 -15.51 -11.33
N ASN A 3 8.66 -15.46 -10.27
CA ASN A 3 9.67 -16.48 -10.02
C ASN A 3 9.08 -17.89 -9.85
N VAL A 4 7.92 -18.00 -9.19
CA VAL A 4 7.24 -19.29 -9.01
C VAL A 4 6.74 -19.82 -10.34
N ALA A 5 6.17 -18.99 -11.21
CA ALA A 5 5.75 -19.40 -12.55
C ALA A 5 6.92 -19.95 -13.37
N LYS A 6 8.07 -19.25 -13.37
CA LYS A 6 9.31 -19.72 -14.02
C LYS A 6 9.79 -21.05 -13.46
N GLU A 7 9.70 -21.22 -12.14
CA GLU A 7 10.15 -22.45 -11.47
C GLU A 7 9.22 -23.64 -11.75
N MET A 8 7.90 -23.39 -11.82
CA MET A 8 6.91 -24.38 -12.25
C MET A 8 7.18 -24.83 -13.69
N GLU A 9 7.49 -23.89 -14.58
CA GLU A 9 7.89 -24.22 -15.96
C GLU A 9 9.19 -25.03 -15.99
N ARG A 10 10.22 -24.59 -15.25
CA ARG A 10 11.52 -25.26 -15.17
C ARG A 10 11.40 -26.70 -14.69
N GLN A 11 10.46 -26.98 -13.79
CA GLN A 11 10.21 -28.32 -13.25
C GLN A 11 9.14 -29.11 -14.03
N GLY A 12 8.58 -28.56 -15.11
CA GLY A 12 7.59 -29.26 -15.96
C GLY A 12 6.23 -29.48 -15.29
N PHE A 13 5.81 -28.58 -14.40
CA PHE A 13 4.47 -28.64 -13.81
C PHE A 13 3.39 -28.44 -14.90
N THR A 14 2.23 -29.06 -14.69
CA THR A 14 1.08 -28.96 -15.60
C THR A 14 -0.21 -28.49 -14.90
N ILE A 15 -0.20 -28.45 -13.56
CA ILE A 15 -1.34 -28.02 -12.74
C ILE A 15 -1.59 -26.51 -12.86
N PRO A 16 -2.82 -26.03 -12.65
CA PRO A 16 -3.11 -24.60 -12.67
C PRO A 16 -2.38 -23.80 -11.58
N LEU A 17 -1.87 -22.62 -11.93
CA LEU A 17 -1.33 -21.61 -11.02
C LEU A 17 -2.39 -20.53 -10.75
N LEU A 18 -2.93 -20.50 -9.53
CA LEU A 18 -3.86 -19.45 -9.10
C LEU A 18 -3.09 -18.29 -8.43
N ILE A 19 -3.39 -17.08 -8.86
CA ILE A 19 -2.77 -15.84 -8.38
C ILE A 19 -3.84 -14.96 -7.72
N GLY A 20 -3.60 -14.54 -6.49
CA GLY A 20 -4.47 -13.63 -5.74
C GLY A 20 -3.70 -12.86 -4.67
N GLY A 21 -4.37 -11.91 -4.02
CA GLY A 21 -3.80 -11.05 -2.98
C GLY A 21 -3.74 -9.57 -3.37
N ALA A 22 -3.51 -8.70 -2.39
CA ALA A 22 -3.68 -7.25 -2.52
C ALA A 22 -2.84 -6.60 -3.63
N THR A 23 -1.63 -7.09 -3.88
CA THR A 23 -0.71 -6.54 -4.90
C THR A 23 -0.92 -7.15 -6.29
N THR A 24 -1.79 -8.16 -6.40
CA THR A 24 -2.01 -8.86 -7.66
C THR A 24 -3.12 -8.19 -8.47
N SER A 25 -3.01 -8.27 -9.79
CA SER A 25 -4.04 -7.78 -10.69
C SER A 25 -4.07 -8.62 -11.95
N LYS A 26 -5.21 -8.55 -12.65
CA LYS A 26 -5.36 -9.15 -13.97
C LYS A 26 -4.30 -8.66 -14.95
N ALA A 27 -4.03 -7.36 -14.94
CA ALA A 27 -3.03 -6.75 -15.82
C ALA A 27 -1.61 -7.26 -15.52
N HIS A 28 -1.19 -7.24 -14.25
CA HIS A 28 0.13 -7.74 -13.88
C HIS A 28 0.28 -9.23 -14.20
N THR A 29 -0.74 -10.04 -13.93
CA THR A 29 -0.72 -11.49 -14.20
C THR A 29 -0.58 -11.77 -15.69
N ALA A 30 -1.39 -11.14 -16.54
CA ALA A 30 -1.36 -11.31 -17.99
C ALA A 30 -0.04 -10.83 -18.63
N VAL A 31 0.51 -9.71 -18.14
CA VAL A 31 1.70 -9.06 -18.73
C VAL A 31 3.01 -9.62 -18.20
N LYS A 32 3.07 -10.06 -16.94
CA LYS A 32 4.34 -10.39 -16.27
C LYS A 32 4.43 -11.82 -15.75
N ILE A 33 3.31 -12.53 -15.53
CA ILE A 33 3.32 -13.87 -14.92
C ILE A 33 3.04 -14.95 -15.96
N GLU A 34 1.89 -14.91 -16.63
CA GLU A 34 1.36 -16.01 -17.45
C GLU A 34 2.30 -16.46 -18.58
N GLN A 35 3.09 -15.55 -19.15
CA GLN A 35 4.07 -15.90 -20.21
C GLN A 35 5.25 -16.74 -19.72
N ASN A 36 5.42 -16.90 -18.40
CA ASN A 36 6.52 -17.68 -17.83
C ASN A 36 6.10 -19.10 -17.42
N TYR A 37 4.84 -19.49 -17.65
CA TYR A 37 4.35 -20.82 -17.34
C TYR A 37 3.37 -21.32 -18.42
N SER A 38 3.69 -22.45 -19.01
CA SER A 38 2.92 -23.11 -20.07
C SER A 38 1.61 -23.70 -19.56
N GLY A 39 1.52 -24.07 -18.28
CA GLY A 39 0.25 -24.47 -17.66
C GLY A 39 -0.72 -23.30 -17.46
N PRO A 40 -1.97 -23.56 -17.05
CA PRO A 40 -2.95 -22.51 -16.83
C PRO A 40 -2.51 -21.55 -15.72
N THR A 41 -2.50 -20.24 -15.98
CA THR A 41 -2.25 -19.21 -14.97
C THR A 41 -3.48 -18.32 -14.85
N VAL A 42 -4.07 -18.21 -13.66
CA VAL A 42 -5.36 -17.52 -13.47
C VAL A 42 -5.30 -16.58 -12.27
N TYR A 43 -5.53 -15.29 -12.53
CA TYR A 43 -5.79 -14.29 -11.51
C TYR A 43 -7.24 -14.38 -11.00
N VAL A 44 -7.41 -14.37 -9.69
CA VAL A 44 -8.72 -14.33 -9.03
C VAL A 44 -8.79 -13.17 -8.04
N GLN A 45 -9.89 -12.41 -8.10
CA GLN A 45 -10.06 -11.18 -7.33
C GLN A 45 -10.39 -11.40 -5.85
N ASN A 46 -11.18 -12.42 -5.54
CA ASN A 46 -11.66 -12.68 -4.18
C ASN A 46 -12.03 -14.17 -3.99
N ALA A 47 -12.29 -14.55 -2.74
CA ALA A 47 -12.59 -15.93 -2.37
C ALA A 47 -13.86 -16.45 -3.05
N SER A 48 -14.93 -15.65 -3.15
CA SER A 48 -16.19 -16.10 -3.76
C SER A 48 -16.04 -16.46 -5.24
N ARG A 49 -15.25 -15.69 -6.00
CA ARG A 49 -14.94 -16.01 -7.41
C ARG A 49 -13.99 -17.20 -7.56
N THR A 50 -13.21 -17.52 -6.54
CA THR A 50 -12.24 -18.64 -6.57
C THR A 50 -12.94 -19.97 -6.72
N VAL A 51 -14.11 -20.16 -6.09
CA VAL A 51 -14.88 -21.41 -6.16
C VAL A 51 -15.25 -21.74 -7.61
N GLY A 52 -15.82 -20.77 -8.35
CA GLY A 52 -16.21 -20.98 -9.75
C GLY A 52 -15.00 -21.21 -10.67
N VAL A 53 -13.87 -20.55 -10.41
CA VAL A 53 -12.63 -20.74 -11.17
C VAL A 53 -12.05 -22.14 -10.95
N VAL A 54 -11.94 -22.58 -9.70
CA VAL A 54 -11.42 -23.91 -9.38
C VAL A 54 -12.32 -25.00 -9.93
N ALA A 55 -13.65 -24.85 -9.80
CA ALA A 55 -14.61 -25.79 -10.37
C ALA A 55 -14.46 -25.92 -11.89
N ALA A 56 -14.32 -24.80 -12.61
CA ALA A 56 -14.10 -24.82 -14.06
C ALA A 56 -12.75 -25.45 -14.43
N LEU A 57 -11.68 -25.19 -13.66
CA LEU A 57 -10.34 -25.72 -13.93
C LEU A 57 -10.21 -27.23 -13.66
N LEU A 58 -11.02 -27.77 -12.75
CA LEU A 58 -11.04 -29.20 -12.40
C LEU A 58 -12.11 -29.99 -13.19
N SER A 59 -12.96 -29.31 -13.96
CA SER A 59 -14.02 -29.95 -14.73
C SER A 59 -13.50 -30.51 -16.04
N ASP A 60 -13.76 -31.80 -16.31
CA ASP A 60 -13.38 -32.47 -17.55
C ASP A 60 -14.03 -31.85 -18.80
N THR A 61 -15.16 -31.15 -18.65
CA THR A 61 -15.90 -30.56 -19.77
C THR A 61 -15.69 -29.06 -19.92
N GLN A 62 -15.28 -28.35 -18.86
CA GLN A 62 -15.15 -26.89 -18.88
C GLN A 62 -13.70 -26.41 -18.89
N ARG A 63 -12.73 -27.24 -18.47
CA ARG A 63 -11.34 -26.83 -18.27
C ARG A 63 -10.75 -26.21 -19.52
N ASP A 64 -10.82 -26.90 -20.65
CA ASP A 64 -10.11 -26.48 -21.86
C ASP A 64 -10.70 -25.18 -22.43
N ASP A 65 -12.04 -25.07 -22.46
CA ASP A 65 -12.75 -23.85 -22.85
C ASP A 65 -12.45 -22.67 -21.91
N PHE A 66 -12.42 -22.93 -20.60
CA PHE A 66 -12.10 -21.93 -19.59
C PHE A 66 -10.67 -21.40 -19.78
N VAL A 67 -9.69 -22.29 -19.91
CA VAL A 67 -8.28 -21.93 -20.11
C VAL A 67 -8.11 -21.16 -21.41
N ALA A 68 -8.68 -21.64 -22.52
CA ALA A 68 -8.58 -20.96 -23.82
C ALA A 68 -9.17 -19.54 -23.76
N ARG A 69 -10.34 -19.38 -23.13
CA ARG A 69 -10.98 -18.07 -22.92
C ARG A 69 -10.11 -17.14 -22.07
N THR A 70 -9.55 -17.62 -20.96
CA THR A 70 -8.68 -16.81 -20.10
C THR A 70 -7.40 -16.39 -20.80
N ARG A 71 -6.76 -17.28 -21.60
CA ARG A 71 -5.59 -16.92 -22.39
C ARG A 71 -5.89 -15.84 -23.42
N LYS A 72 -7.01 -15.95 -24.13
CA LYS A 72 -7.46 -14.92 -25.10
C LYS A 72 -7.73 -13.59 -24.41
N GLU A 73 -8.34 -13.63 -23.24
CA GLU A 73 -8.58 -12.45 -22.42
C GLU A 73 -7.26 -11.79 -21.98
N TYR A 74 -6.26 -12.57 -21.57
CA TYR A 74 -4.95 -12.06 -21.16
C TYR A 74 -4.16 -11.50 -22.33
N GLU A 75 -4.24 -12.11 -23.50
CA GLU A 75 -3.66 -11.55 -24.72
C GLU A 75 -4.27 -10.18 -25.06
N THR A 76 -5.60 -10.05 -24.95
CA THR A 76 -6.28 -8.77 -25.15
C THR A 76 -5.76 -7.71 -24.17
N VAL A 77 -5.61 -8.08 -22.88
CA VAL A 77 -5.07 -7.18 -21.84
C VAL A 77 -3.62 -6.79 -22.14
N ARG A 78 -2.78 -7.72 -22.62
CA ARG A 78 -1.39 -7.44 -23.03
C ARG A 78 -1.33 -6.43 -24.15
N ILE A 79 -2.09 -6.65 -25.23
CA ILE A 79 -2.11 -5.76 -26.39
C ILE A 79 -2.60 -4.36 -25.96
N GLN A 80 -3.66 -4.29 -25.16
CA GLN A 80 -4.15 -3.01 -24.63
C GLN A 80 -3.10 -2.31 -23.76
N HIS A 81 -2.39 -3.04 -22.90
CA HIS A 81 -1.34 -2.48 -22.05
C HIS A 81 -0.14 -1.99 -22.88
N ALA A 82 0.29 -2.75 -23.88
CA ALA A 82 1.38 -2.37 -24.78
C ALA A 82 1.05 -1.11 -25.60
N ARG A 83 -0.24 -0.90 -25.92
CA ARG A 83 -0.72 0.32 -26.60
C ARG A 83 -0.88 1.52 -25.66
N LYS A 84 -0.80 1.35 -24.33
CA LYS A 84 -0.90 2.48 -23.41
C LYS A 84 0.29 3.40 -23.60
N LYS A 85 0.04 4.55 -24.22
CA LYS A 85 0.93 5.70 -24.11
C LYS A 85 0.66 6.40 -22.78
N PRO A 86 1.69 6.94 -22.10
CA PRO A 86 1.50 7.82 -20.97
C PRO A 86 0.48 8.90 -21.35
N ARG A 87 -0.54 9.10 -20.49
CA ARG A 87 -1.60 10.08 -20.75
C ARG A 87 -1.05 11.51 -20.79
N THR A 88 0.07 11.73 -20.10
CA THR A 88 0.90 12.92 -20.14
C THR A 88 2.33 12.49 -20.50
N PRO A 89 3.02 13.24 -21.37
CA PRO A 89 4.42 12.96 -21.71
C PRO A 89 5.31 12.86 -20.47
N PRO A 90 6.32 11.98 -20.47
CA PRO A 90 7.35 12.01 -19.44
C PRO A 90 8.21 13.28 -19.60
N VAL A 91 8.76 13.77 -18.49
CA VAL A 91 9.75 14.85 -18.47
C VAL A 91 11.10 14.31 -17.99
N THR A 92 12.18 15.03 -18.28
CA THR A 92 13.50 14.69 -17.72
C THR A 92 13.49 14.87 -16.21
N LEU A 93 14.44 14.22 -15.52
CA LEU A 93 14.56 14.35 -14.07
C LEU A 93 14.86 15.80 -13.66
N GLU A 94 15.72 16.47 -14.44
CA GLU A 94 16.11 17.86 -14.24
C GLU A 94 14.91 18.79 -14.41
N ALA A 95 14.13 18.65 -15.49
CA ALA A 95 12.92 19.46 -15.70
C ALA A 95 11.88 19.23 -14.60
N ALA A 96 11.76 18.01 -14.06
CA ALA A 96 10.90 17.74 -12.93
C ALA A 96 11.41 18.42 -11.64
N ARG A 97 12.73 18.44 -11.41
CA ARG A 97 13.35 19.10 -10.26
C ARG A 97 13.27 20.62 -10.34
N ASP A 98 13.36 21.18 -11.54
CA ASP A 98 13.19 22.62 -11.79
C ASP A 98 11.74 23.08 -11.56
N ASN A 99 10.77 22.16 -11.68
CA ASN A 99 9.36 22.40 -11.35
C ASN A 99 8.98 21.76 -9.99
N ASP A 100 9.83 21.89 -8.98
CA ASP A 100 9.51 21.44 -7.62
C ASP A 100 8.44 22.32 -6.94
N LEU A 101 8.10 22.02 -5.69
CA LEU A 101 7.15 22.83 -4.93
C LEU A 101 7.73 24.24 -4.70
N ALA A 102 7.19 25.21 -5.42
CA ALA A 102 7.47 26.62 -5.17
C ALA A 102 6.88 27.05 -3.81
N PHE A 103 7.76 27.31 -2.84
CA PHE A 103 7.39 27.73 -1.48
C PHE A 103 8.42 28.72 -0.92
N ASP A 104 7.93 29.79 -0.28
CA ASP A 104 8.78 30.83 0.33
C ASP A 104 9.23 30.38 1.73
N TRP A 105 10.36 29.66 1.76
CA TRP A 105 10.97 29.16 3.00
C TRP A 105 11.49 30.28 3.90
N GLU A 106 11.87 31.44 3.36
CA GLU A 106 12.41 32.54 4.16
C GLU A 106 11.35 33.15 5.09
N ARG A 107 10.09 33.21 4.61
CA ARG A 107 8.94 33.69 5.37
C ARG A 107 8.23 32.63 6.20
N TYR A 108 8.70 31.40 6.16
CA TYR A 108 8.15 30.30 6.93
C TYR A 108 9.11 29.88 8.05
N THR A 109 8.52 29.54 9.19
CA THR A 109 9.25 28.93 10.30
C THR A 109 8.63 27.55 10.53
N PRO A 110 9.32 26.46 10.16
CA PRO A 110 8.84 25.12 10.46
C PRO A 110 8.60 24.93 11.96
N PRO A 111 7.57 24.18 12.36
CA PRO A 111 7.26 23.97 13.76
C PRO A 111 8.38 23.17 14.44
N VAL A 112 8.88 23.68 15.56
CA VAL A 112 9.94 23.02 16.33
C VAL A 112 9.38 21.77 16.99
N ALA A 113 10.01 20.61 16.75
CA ALA A 113 9.64 19.36 17.40
C ALA A 113 9.92 19.44 18.92
N HIS A 114 8.87 19.32 19.73
CA HIS A 114 9.01 19.45 21.19
C HIS A 114 9.87 18.35 21.86
N ARG A 115 9.94 17.16 21.26
CA ARG A 115 10.70 16.02 21.78
C ARG A 115 11.40 15.29 20.66
N LEU A 116 12.71 15.43 20.60
CA LEU A 116 13.56 14.71 19.66
C LEU A 116 13.98 13.35 20.20
N GLY A 117 14.43 12.49 19.29
CA GLY A 117 14.89 11.14 19.59
C GLY A 117 13.78 10.11 19.44
N VAL A 118 14.11 8.88 19.81
CA VAL A 118 13.20 7.73 19.69
C VAL A 118 12.55 7.44 21.04
N GLN A 119 11.23 7.28 21.04
CA GLN A 119 10.44 6.91 22.20
C GLN A 119 9.64 5.64 21.90
N GLU A 120 9.74 4.65 22.79
CA GLU A 120 8.77 3.56 22.81
C GLU A 120 7.40 4.07 23.28
N VAL A 121 6.35 3.57 22.63
CA VAL A 121 4.97 3.92 22.96
C VAL A 121 4.15 2.64 23.09
N GLU A 122 3.21 2.69 24.02
CA GLU A 122 2.20 1.66 24.21
C GLU A 122 0.83 2.33 24.31
N ALA A 123 -0.20 1.63 23.84
CA ALA A 123 -1.57 2.09 23.93
C ALA A 123 -2.48 0.90 24.22
N SER A 124 -3.40 1.07 25.16
CA SER A 124 -4.36 0.04 25.50
C SER A 124 -5.36 -0.19 24.36
N ILE A 125 -5.97 -1.37 24.29
CA ILE A 125 -7.08 -1.64 23.38
C ILE A 125 -8.24 -0.65 23.65
N GLU A 126 -8.51 -0.30 24.91
CA GLU A 126 -9.52 0.72 25.26
C GLU A 126 -9.23 2.10 24.65
N THR A 127 -7.97 2.48 24.56
CA THR A 127 -7.58 3.73 23.90
C THR A 127 -7.75 3.59 22.39
N LEU A 128 -7.20 2.53 21.79
CA LEU A 128 -7.14 2.36 20.34
C LEU A 128 -8.50 2.03 19.70
N ARG A 129 -9.45 1.43 20.43
CA ARG A 129 -10.77 1.08 19.89
C ARG A 129 -11.53 2.29 19.34
N ASN A 130 -11.27 3.48 19.88
CA ASN A 130 -11.87 4.75 19.44
C ASN A 130 -11.25 5.29 18.13
N TYR A 131 -10.10 4.73 17.71
CA TYR A 131 -9.38 5.10 16.49
C TYR A 131 -9.50 4.05 15.39
N ILE A 132 -10.29 2.98 15.60
CA ILE A 132 -10.53 1.97 14.58
C ILE A 132 -11.48 2.53 13.52
N ASP A 133 -11.01 2.57 12.27
CA ASP A 133 -11.92 2.61 11.12
C ASP A 133 -12.46 1.21 10.87
N TRP A 134 -13.75 1.02 11.13
CA TRP A 134 -14.44 -0.25 10.95
C TRP A 134 -14.79 -0.55 9.48
N THR A 135 -14.68 0.42 8.57
CA THR A 135 -15.02 0.21 7.16
C THR A 135 -14.12 -0.85 6.50
N PRO A 136 -12.78 -0.79 6.61
CA PRO A 136 -11.91 -1.87 6.12
C PRO A 136 -12.16 -3.23 6.81
N PHE A 137 -12.61 -3.24 8.06
CA PHE A 137 -12.97 -4.47 8.77
C PHE A 137 -14.16 -5.16 8.09
N PHE A 138 -15.25 -4.44 7.82
CA PHE A 138 -16.39 -5.01 7.09
C PHE A 138 -16.04 -5.44 5.67
N MET A 139 -15.21 -4.65 4.97
CA MET A 139 -14.69 -5.04 3.65
C MET A 139 -13.89 -6.34 3.69
N THR A 140 -13.11 -6.57 4.75
CA THR A 140 -12.36 -7.83 4.95
C THR A 140 -13.30 -9.03 5.05
N TRP A 141 -14.46 -8.83 5.69
CA TRP A 141 -15.54 -9.82 5.79
C TRP A 141 -16.51 -9.82 4.60
N SER A 142 -16.14 -9.17 3.50
CA SER A 142 -16.94 -9.09 2.26
C SER A 142 -18.33 -8.46 2.45
N LEU A 143 -18.51 -7.62 3.48
CA LEU A 143 -19.70 -6.81 3.68
C LEU A 143 -19.46 -5.41 3.10
N ALA A 144 -20.20 -5.08 2.04
CA ALA A 144 -20.07 -3.79 1.36
C ALA A 144 -20.89 -2.71 2.08
N GLY A 145 -20.24 -1.60 2.41
CA GLY A 145 -20.88 -0.48 3.08
C GLY A 145 -19.89 0.28 3.96
N LYS A 146 -20.23 1.52 4.33
CA LYS A 146 -19.40 2.36 5.20
C LYS A 146 -19.95 2.35 6.62
N TYR A 147 -19.09 2.20 7.62
CA TYR A 147 -19.48 2.37 9.03
C TYR A 147 -19.75 3.86 9.36
N PRO A 148 -20.76 4.20 10.19
CA PRO A 148 -21.74 3.30 10.83
C PRO A 148 -22.96 2.94 9.97
N ARG A 149 -23.14 3.55 8.80
CA ARG A 149 -24.35 3.36 7.95
C ARG A 149 -24.60 1.90 7.54
N ILE A 150 -23.56 1.09 7.38
CA ILE A 150 -23.68 -0.34 7.05
C ILE A 150 -24.52 -1.11 8.08
N LEU A 151 -24.60 -0.64 9.33
CA LEU A 151 -25.41 -1.27 10.37
C LEU A 151 -26.92 -1.11 10.11
N GLU A 152 -27.33 -0.13 9.32
CA GLU A 152 -28.74 0.13 8.98
C GLU A 152 -29.08 -0.36 7.56
N ASP A 153 -28.16 -1.08 6.90
CA ASP A 153 -28.38 -1.60 5.56
C ASP A 153 -29.48 -2.68 5.53
N GLU A 154 -30.40 -2.59 4.56
CA GLU A 154 -31.55 -3.48 4.46
C GLU A 154 -31.19 -4.94 4.17
N VAL A 155 -30.04 -5.18 3.52
CA VAL A 155 -29.62 -6.52 3.07
C VAL A 155 -28.60 -7.12 4.02
N VAL A 156 -27.57 -6.34 4.39
CA VAL A 156 -26.43 -6.85 5.17
C VAL A 156 -26.36 -6.30 6.60
N GLY A 157 -27.25 -5.39 7.00
CA GLY A 157 -27.17 -4.67 8.27
C GLY A 157 -27.24 -5.56 9.50
N GLU A 158 -28.11 -6.56 9.50
CA GLU A 158 -28.23 -7.50 10.63
C GLU A 158 -26.95 -8.33 10.83
N GLU A 159 -26.36 -8.84 9.73
CA GLU A 159 -25.09 -9.57 9.79
C GLU A 159 -23.92 -8.63 10.12
N ALA A 160 -23.94 -7.37 9.66
CA ALA A 160 -22.96 -6.37 10.04
C ALA A 160 -23.02 -6.04 11.54
N LYS A 161 -24.21 -5.93 12.15
CA LYS A 161 -24.38 -5.75 13.60
C LYS A 161 -23.84 -6.94 14.38
N ARG A 162 -24.15 -8.17 13.96
CA ARG A 162 -23.65 -9.40 14.60
C ARG A 162 -22.12 -9.47 14.56
N LEU A 163 -21.54 -9.29 13.38
CA LEU A 163 -20.09 -9.29 13.20
C LEU A 163 -19.40 -8.19 14.01
N PHE A 164 -19.98 -6.99 14.05
CA PHE A 164 -19.49 -5.87 14.85
C PHE A 164 -19.53 -6.19 16.35
N LYS A 165 -20.62 -6.82 16.81
CA LYS A 165 -20.77 -7.25 18.19
C LYS A 165 -19.69 -8.28 18.55
N ASP A 166 -19.55 -9.34 17.77
CA ASP A 166 -18.55 -10.39 18.01
C ASP A 166 -17.12 -9.84 18.05
N ALA A 167 -16.82 -8.87 17.17
CA ALA A 167 -15.53 -8.19 17.16
C ALA A 167 -15.29 -7.37 18.44
N ASN A 168 -16.30 -6.64 18.93
CA ASN A 168 -16.19 -5.88 20.17
C ASN A 168 -16.12 -6.78 21.40
N ASP A 169 -16.91 -7.85 21.46
CA ASP A 169 -16.83 -8.86 22.53
C ASP A 169 -15.41 -9.46 22.60
N MET A 170 -14.80 -9.74 21.43
CA MET A 170 -13.42 -10.21 21.34
C MET A 170 -12.42 -9.15 21.81
N LEU A 171 -12.59 -7.88 21.40
CA LEU A 171 -11.73 -6.77 21.84
C LEU A 171 -11.79 -6.60 23.36
N ASP A 172 -12.98 -6.71 23.96
CA ASP A 172 -13.18 -6.61 25.42
C ASP A 172 -12.41 -7.73 26.13
N LYS A 173 -12.50 -8.98 25.63
CA LYS A 173 -11.73 -10.11 26.16
C LYS A 173 -10.22 -9.89 26.02
N LEU A 174 -9.73 -9.51 24.83
CA LEU A 174 -8.31 -9.26 24.57
C LEU A 174 -7.77 -8.14 25.46
N SER A 175 -8.58 -7.11 25.72
CA SER A 175 -8.25 -5.98 26.57
C SER A 175 -8.19 -6.35 28.06
N ALA A 176 -9.16 -7.13 28.53
CA ALA A 176 -9.26 -7.57 29.93
C ALA A 176 -8.16 -8.57 30.30
N GLU A 177 -7.93 -9.57 29.44
CA GLU A 177 -6.97 -10.65 29.69
C GLU A 177 -5.53 -10.30 29.25
N LYS A 178 -5.31 -9.11 28.67
CA LYS A 178 -4.00 -8.65 28.15
C LYS A 178 -3.34 -9.65 27.19
N LEU A 179 -4.15 -10.39 26.42
CA LEU A 179 -3.68 -11.37 25.44
C LEU A 179 -3.09 -10.73 24.18
N LEU A 180 -3.41 -9.46 23.93
CA LEU A 180 -2.86 -8.68 22.82
C LEU A 180 -2.57 -7.26 23.31
N ASN A 181 -1.30 -6.86 23.24
CA ASN A 181 -0.85 -5.57 23.75
C ASN A 181 -0.24 -4.75 22.60
N PRO A 182 -0.96 -3.75 22.07
CA PRO A 182 -0.44 -2.88 21.01
C PRO A 182 0.79 -2.10 21.47
N ARG A 183 1.88 -2.22 20.72
CA ARG A 183 3.14 -1.52 20.98
C ARG A 183 3.60 -0.76 19.75
N GLY A 184 4.45 0.23 19.95
CA GLY A 184 5.06 0.96 18.86
C GLY A 184 6.31 1.70 19.30
N ALA A 185 6.91 2.38 18.34
CA ALA A 185 7.93 3.38 18.58
C ALA A 185 7.70 4.55 17.64
N VAL A 186 7.96 5.76 18.14
CA VAL A 186 7.91 6.99 17.37
C VAL A 186 9.26 7.70 17.54
N GLY A 187 9.73 8.37 16.49
CA GLY A 187 10.91 9.21 16.58
C GLY A 187 10.74 10.50 15.80
N LEU A 188 11.27 11.59 16.35
CA LEU A 188 11.37 12.89 15.70
C LEU A 188 12.85 13.29 15.63
N PHE A 189 13.26 13.79 14.48
CA PHE A 189 14.67 14.09 14.21
C PHE A 189 14.82 15.42 13.48
N PRO A 190 15.87 16.20 13.75
CA PRO A 190 16.24 17.33 12.91
C PRO A 190 16.54 16.82 11.50
N ALA A 191 15.97 17.48 10.50
CA ALA A 191 16.13 17.07 9.11
C ALA A 191 16.08 18.27 8.14
N ASN A 192 16.71 18.10 6.99
CA ASN A 192 16.61 19.07 5.89
C ASN A 192 16.62 18.36 4.54
N ARG A 193 15.95 18.96 3.57
CA ARG A 193 15.97 18.50 2.18
C ARG A 193 17.33 18.78 1.54
N VAL A 194 17.83 17.79 0.80
CA VAL A 194 18.97 17.91 -0.14
C VAL A 194 18.59 17.17 -1.43
N GLY A 195 18.35 17.92 -2.50
CA GLY A 195 17.83 17.36 -3.75
C GLY A 195 16.43 16.78 -3.59
N ASP A 196 16.26 15.49 -3.88
CA ASP A 196 15.00 14.76 -3.71
C ASP A 196 14.93 13.95 -2.41
N ASP A 197 15.96 14.06 -1.57
CA ASP A 197 16.11 13.28 -0.36
C ASP A 197 16.06 14.18 0.89
N ILE A 198 15.90 13.54 2.05
CA ILE A 198 15.87 14.21 3.35
C ILE A 198 17.05 13.68 4.18
N GLU A 199 18.01 14.55 4.49
CA GLU A 199 19.08 14.26 5.44
C GLU A 199 18.53 14.30 6.86
N ILE A 200 18.82 13.27 7.65
CA ILE A 200 18.39 13.15 9.05
C ILE A 200 19.62 13.23 9.94
N TYR A 201 19.63 14.18 10.87
CA TYR A 201 20.80 14.51 11.68
C TYR A 201 20.77 13.88 13.08
N ARG A 202 21.96 13.77 13.69
CA ARG A 202 22.14 13.25 15.05
C ARG A 202 21.48 14.12 16.11
N ASP A 203 21.62 15.43 15.95
CA ASP A 203 21.23 16.45 16.91
C ASP A 203 21.01 17.78 16.18
N GLU A 204 20.62 18.81 16.92
CA GLU A 204 20.30 20.14 16.39
C GLU A 204 21.51 20.89 15.81
N THR A 205 22.75 20.39 16.00
CA THR A 205 23.91 21.00 15.34
C THR A 205 23.89 20.78 13.83
N ARG A 206 23.17 19.75 13.35
CA ARG A 206 23.03 19.40 11.92
C ARG A 206 24.37 19.17 11.21
N THR A 207 25.39 18.77 11.96
CA THR A 207 26.74 18.51 11.45
C THR A 207 26.95 17.06 11.01
N HIS A 208 26.27 16.11 11.65
CA HIS A 208 26.43 14.68 11.39
C HIS A 208 25.12 14.08 10.89
N VAL A 209 25.11 13.61 9.64
CA VAL A 209 23.99 12.89 9.02
C VAL A 209 24.00 11.44 9.54
N LEU A 210 22.91 11.03 10.21
CA LEU A 210 22.72 9.66 10.67
C LEU A 210 22.24 8.74 9.55
N THR A 211 21.29 9.23 8.75
CA THR A 211 20.68 8.47 7.66
C THR A 211 20.02 9.42 6.65
N VAL A 212 19.59 8.88 5.53
CA VAL A 212 18.92 9.62 4.46
C VAL A 212 17.60 8.92 4.13
N SER A 213 16.51 9.69 4.13
CA SER A 213 15.23 9.23 3.62
C SER A 213 15.13 9.57 2.15
N HIS A 214 15.17 8.54 1.30
CA HIS A 214 15.13 8.70 -0.15
C HIS A 214 13.70 8.77 -0.67
N HIS A 215 13.44 9.71 -1.57
CA HIS A 215 12.11 9.88 -2.16
C HIS A 215 12.17 9.97 -3.69
N LEU A 216 11.05 9.63 -4.32
CA LEU A 216 10.89 9.71 -5.77
C LEU A 216 10.14 10.98 -6.15
N ARG A 217 10.54 11.56 -7.27
CA ARG A 217 9.87 12.72 -7.89
C ARG A 217 8.92 12.28 -9.00
N GLN A 218 7.76 12.94 -9.10
CA GLN A 218 6.86 12.75 -10.24
C GLN A 218 7.56 13.16 -11.55
N GLN A 219 7.63 12.28 -12.56
CA GLN A 219 8.30 12.55 -13.85
C GLN A 219 7.34 12.60 -15.05
N THR A 220 6.13 13.11 -14.84
CA THR A 220 5.19 13.43 -15.93
C THR A 220 5.08 14.93 -16.09
N GLU A 221 4.80 15.41 -17.29
CA GLU A 221 4.50 16.82 -17.55
C GLU A 221 3.34 17.31 -16.66
N LYS A 222 3.52 18.50 -16.06
CA LYS A 222 2.55 19.17 -15.20
C LYS A 222 2.29 20.58 -15.71
N VAL A 223 1.03 21.00 -15.63
CA VAL A 223 0.61 22.37 -15.97
C VAL A 223 -0.08 22.96 -14.75
N GLY A 224 0.49 24.03 -14.19
CA GLY A 224 -0.05 24.72 -13.01
C GLY A 224 0.14 23.98 -11.68
N PHE A 225 0.88 22.87 -11.66
CA PHE A 225 1.20 22.11 -10.47
C PHE A 225 2.67 21.73 -10.46
N ALA A 226 3.23 21.55 -9.26
CA ALA A 226 4.59 21.04 -9.09
C ALA A 226 4.71 19.57 -9.48
N ASN A 227 5.91 19.19 -9.90
CA ASN A 227 6.37 17.81 -9.97
C ASN A 227 6.78 17.35 -8.56
N TYR A 228 5.78 17.01 -7.75
CA TYR A 228 5.99 16.73 -6.32
C TYR A 228 7.03 15.64 -6.04
N CYS A 229 7.86 15.90 -5.05
CA CYS A 229 8.62 14.93 -4.26
C CYS A 229 8.25 15.11 -2.78
N LEU A 230 8.23 14.03 -1.99
CA LEU A 230 7.94 14.14 -0.55
C LEU A 230 8.97 14.98 0.20
N ALA A 231 10.22 15.02 -0.28
CA ALA A 231 11.25 15.87 0.30
C ALA A 231 10.94 17.37 0.18
N ASP A 232 10.12 17.78 -0.79
CA ASP A 232 9.78 19.19 -1.03
C ASP A 232 9.01 19.83 0.12
N PHE A 233 8.43 19.03 1.03
CA PHE A 233 7.70 19.52 2.20
C PHE A 233 8.60 19.72 3.43
N VAL A 234 9.92 19.53 3.29
CA VAL A 234 10.92 19.78 4.34
C VAL A 234 11.85 20.89 3.89
N ALA A 235 12.19 21.80 4.80
CA ALA A 235 12.99 22.96 4.50
C ALA A 235 14.33 22.56 3.85
N PRO A 236 14.68 23.15 2.68
CA PRO A 236 15.96 22.94 2.05
C PRO A 236 17.10 23.32 2.98
N LYS A 237 18.18 22.53 2.99
CA LYS A 237 19.37 22.79 3.80
C LYS A 237 19.94 24.20 3.57
N LEU A 238 19.87 24.69 2.33
CA LEU A 238 20.34 26.02 1.93
C LEU A 238 19.52 27.18 2.51
N SER A 239 18.28 26.95 2.95
CA SER A 239 17.47 27.99 3.59
C SER A 239 17.93 28.30 5.02
N GLY A 240 18.78 27.46 5.61
CA GLY A 240 19.21 27.60 7.01
C GLY A 240 18.08 27.43 8.03
N LYS A 241 16.86 27.08 7.61
CA LYS A 241 15.72 26.88 8.51
C LYS A 241 15.82 25.51 9.17
N ALA A 242 15.57 25.50 10.48
CA ALA A 242 15.49 24.28 11.27
C ALA A 242 14.15 23.58 11.01
N ASP A 243 14.21 22.42 10.36
CA ASP A 243 13.04 21.56 10.11
C ASP A 243 13.27 20.14 10.65
N TYR A 244 12.23 19.32 10.61
CA TYR A 244 12.13 18.05 11.31
C TYR A 244 11.40 17.00 10.47
N ILE A 245 11.70 15.74 10.73
CA ILE A 245 10.94 14.61 10.19
C ILE A 245 10.64 13.60 11.30
N GLY A 246 9.49 12.94 11.15
CA GLY A 246 9.06 11.87 12.04
C GLY A 246 8.99 10.53 11.34
N ALA A 247 9.24 9.47 12.10
CA ALA A 247 8.98 8.09 11.69
C ALA A 247 8.30 7.34 12.83
N PHE A 248 7.45 6.37 12.50
CA PHE A 248 6.83 5.51 13.49
C PHE A 248 6.76 4.07 13.00
N ARG A 249 6.65 3.15 13.95
CA ARG A 249 6.29 1.77 13.72
C ARG A 249 5.28 1.34 14.77
N SER A 250 4.33 0.53 14.37
CA SER A 250 3.50 -0.27 15.28
C SER A 250 3.92 -1.73 15.13
N ASP A 251 4.09 -2.43 16.25
CA ASP A 251 4.42 -3.85 16.27
C ASP A 251 3.21 -4.65 16.79
N ARG A 252 3.10 -5.87 16.30
CA ARG A 252 2.07 -6.84 16.64
C ARG A 252 2.76 -8.10 17.15
N ARG A 253 3.62 -7.97 18.16
CA ARG A 253 4.13 -9.16 18.86
C ARG A 253 3.11 -9.60 19.92
N PRO A 254 2.77 -10.90 19.97
CA PRO A 254 2.16 -11.48 21.17
C PRO A 254 3.08 -11.36 22.38
#